data_AF-A0A943JAE0-F1
#
_entry.id   AF-A0A943JAE0-F1
#
_cell.length_a   1.000
_cell.length_b   1.000
_cell.length_c   1.000
_cell.angle_alpha   90.00
_cell.angle_beta   90.00
_cell.angle_gamma   90.00
#
_symmetry.space_group_name_H-M   'P 1'
#
loop_
_entity.id
_entity.type
_entity.pdbx_description
1 polymer ?
#
loop_
_entity_poly.entity_id
_entity_poly.type
_entity_poly.pdbx_seq_one_letter_code
_entity_poly.pdbx_strand_id
1 'polypeptide(L)'
;MQITTILAFITAMGGLEAVKWLVRYITCRKTDARKEEASVNSMEEENRRKKVDWLEERLTQRDEKIDGLYIELRKEQEEKINWIHKCHEMELIQKESELKKCEIRGCVKRMPPSDY
;
A
#
# COMPACT_ATOMS: atom_id res chain seq x y z
N MET A 1 6.31 -76.98 5.44
CA MET A 1 6.36 -75.98 4.34
C MET A 1 5.46 -74.76 4.56
N GLN A 2 4.36 -74.83 5.33
CA GLN A 2 3.45 -73.68 5.55
C GLN A 2 3.85 -72.76 6.73
N ILE A 3 4.34 -73.31 7.85
CA ILE A 3 4.73 -72.50 9.03
C ILE A 3 5.99 -71.66 8.75
N THR A 4 6.96 -72.23 8.03
CA THR A 4 8.22 -71.57 7.68
C THR A 4 8.04 -70.43 6.67
N THR A 5 7.09 -70.55 5.74
CA THR A 5 6.73 -69.47 4.82
C THR A 5 6.03 -68.33 5.55
N ILE A 6 5.07 -68.62 6.44
CA ILE A 6 4.39 -67.60 7.27
C ILE A 6 5.41 -66.84 8.14
N LEU A 7 6.35 -67.55 8.77
CA LEU A 7 7.39 -66.93 9.60
C LEU A 7 8.36 -66.07 8.78
N ALA A 8 8.70 -66.50 7.55
CA ALA A 8 9.53 -65.74 6.63
C ALA A 8 8.81 -64.47 6.14
N PHE A 9 7.50 -64.51 5.90
CA PHE A 9 6.70 -63.33 5.58
C PHE A 9 6.64 -62.34 6.75
N ILE A 10 6.44 -62.80 7.99
CA ILE A 10 6.45 -61.93 9.18
C ILE A 10 7.82 -61.28 9.37
N THR A 11 8.90 -62.04 9.19
CA THR A 11 10.27 -61.54 9.29
C THR A 11 10.62 -60.56 8.16
N ALA A 12 10.17 -60.84 6.93
CA ALA A 12 10.39 -59.98 5.75
C ALA A 12 9.58 -58.66 5.78
N MET A 13 8.42 -58.65 6.44
CA MET A 13 7.56 -57.46 6.61
C MET A 13 7.91 -56.61 7.85
N GLY A 14 9.02 -56.90 8.55
CA GLY A 14 9.47 -56.09 9.69
C GLY A 14 8.99 -56.58 11.08
N GLY A 15 8.51 -57.82 11.20
CA GLY A 15 8.36 -58.56 12.46
C GLY A 15 7.81 -57.76 13.67
N LEU A 16 8.55 -57.78 14.78
CA LEU A 16 8.18 -57.11 16.04
C LEU A 16 8.04 -55.59 15.89
N GLU A 17 8.75 -54.95 14.96
CA GLU A 17 8.61 -53.52 14.69
C GLU A 17 7.31 -53.19 13.97
N ALA A 18 6.85 -54.04 13.06
CA ALA A 18 5.54 -53.91 12.42
C ALA A 18 4.41 -54.04 13.46
N VAL A 19 4.55 -54.92 14.45
CA VAL A 19 3.59 -55.06 15.56
C VAL A 19 3.59 -53.82 16.45
N LYS A 20 4.77 -53.29 16.82
CA LYS A 20 4.88 -52.03 17.57
C LYS A 20 4.27 -50.85 16.80
N TRP A 21 4.53 -50.78 15.49
CA TRP A 21 3.94 -49.77 14.62
C TRP A 21 2.42 -49.89 14.56
N LEU A 22 1.86 -51.10 14.44
CA LEU A 22 0.41 -51.33 14.42
C LEU A 22 -0.25 -50.94 15.75
N VAL A 23 0.34 -51.33 16.88
CA VAL A 23 -0.15 -50.95 18.21
C VAL A 23 -0.11 -49.43 18.38
N ARG A 24 1.01 -48.80 18.00
CA ARG A 24 1.17 -47.34 18.04
C ARG A 24 0.20 -46.64 17.08
N TYR A 25 -0.02 -47.16 15.90
CA TYR A 25 -1.00 -46.64 14.94
C TYR A 25 -2.41 -46.67 15.54
N ILE A 26 -2.85 -47.81 16.08
CA ILE A 26 -4.20 -47.93 16.66
C ILE A 26 -4.38 -47.02 17.88
N THR A 27 -3.37 -46.94 18.75
CA THR A 27 -3.43 -46.15 20.00
C THR A 27 -3.19 -44.66 19.79
N CYS A 28 -2.28 -44.27 18.90
CA CYS A 28 -1.88 -42.88 18.63
C CYS A 28 -2.57 -42.24 17.43
N ARG A 29 -3.36 -42.93 16.60
CA ARG A 29 -4.06 -42.33 15.44
C ARG A 29 -4.88 -41.09 15.83
N LYS A 30 -5.58 -41.12 16.98
CA LYS A 30 -6.36 -39.97 17.46
C LYS A 30 -5.48 -38.82 17.97
N THR A 31 -4.28 -39.08 18.46
CA THR A 31 -3.35 -38.03 18.90
C THR A 31 -2.57 -37.43 17.75
N ASP A 32 -2.21 -38.25 16.76
CA ASP A 32 -1.47 -37.80 15.57
C ASP A 32 -2.39 -36.97 14.67
N ALA A 33 -3.66 -37.36 14.47
CA ALA A 33 -4.65 -36.54 13.79
C ALA A 33 -4.84 -35.16 14.46
N ARG A 34 -4.91 -35.11 15.81
CA ARG A 34 -5.01 -33.84 16.55
C ARG A 34 -3.76 -32.97 16.42
N LYS A 35 -2.57 -33.58 16.34
CA LYS A 35 -1.32 -32.85 16.12
C LYS A 35 -1.24 -32.29 14.70
N GLU A 36 -1.65 -33.07 13.71
CA GLU A 36 -1.74 -32.63 12.31
C GLU A 36 -2.76 -31.49 12.19
N GLU A 37 -3.96 -31.63 12.74
CA GLU A 37 -4.97 -30.57 12.78
C GLU A 37 -4.45 -29.31 13.49
N ALA A 38 -3.78 -29.45 14.64
CA ALA A 38 -3.17 -28.31 15.34
C ALA A 38 -2.07 -27.65 14.50
N SER A 39 -1.25 -28.43 13.79
CA SER A 39 -0.18 -27.91 12.93
C SER A 39 -0.73 -27.20 11.70
N VAL A 40 -1.80 -27.73 11.09
CA VAL A 40 -2.50 -27.12 9.97
C VAL A 40 -3.15 -25.82 10.42
N ASN A 41 -3.86 -25.81 11.55
CA ASN A 41 -4.48 -24.60 12.08
C ASN A 41 -3.43 -23.52 12.42
N SER A 42 -2.28 -23.90 12.99
CA SER A 42 -1.20 -22.93 13.23
C SER A 42 -0.62 -22.36 11.93
N MET A 43 -0.49 -23.19 10.89
CA MET A 43 0.01 -22.76 9.58
C MET A 43 -1.00 -21.84 8.87
N GLU A 44 -2.30 -22.14 8.96
CA GLU A 44 -3.36 -21.31 8.42
C GLU A 44 -3.41 -19.94 9.09
N GLU A 45 -3.28 -19.90 10.42
CA GLU A 45 -3.24 -18.67 11.19
C GLU A 45 -1.99 -17.82 10.86
N GLU A 46 -0.82 -18.45 10.70
CA GLU A 46 0.40 -17.75 10.27
C GLU A 46 0.25 -17.16 8.86
N ASN A 47 -0.30 -17.94 7.92
CA ASN A 47 -0.59 -17.45 6.57
C ASN A 47 -1.60 -16.30 6.58
N ARG A 48 -2.61 -16.38 7.44
CA ARG A 48 -3.59 -15.30 7.63
C ARG A 48 -2.91 -14.04 8.15
N ARG A 49 -2.03 -14.14 9.14
CA ARG A 49 -1.26 -13.00 9.67
C ARG A 49 -0.38 -12.37 8.60
N LYS A 50 0.41 -13.17 7.88
CA LYS A 50 1.23 -12.68 6.76
C LYS A 50 0.42 -11.96 5.69
N LYS A 51 -0.80 -12.46 5.40
CA LYS A 51 -1.70 -11.80 4.45
C LYS A 51 -2.20 -10.45 4.97
N VAL A 52 -2.51 -10.35 6.26
CA VAL A 52 -2.92 -9.09 6.89
C VAL A 52 -1.74 -8.11 6.88
N ASP A 53 -0.57 -8.52 7.36
CA ASP A 53 0.64 -7.69 7.38
C ASP A 53 0.98 -7.15 5.98
N TRP A 54 0.90 -8.01 4.96
CA TRP A 54 1.12 -7.60 3.56
C TRP A 54 0.08 -6.59 3.06
N LEU A 55 -1.19 -6.72 3.48
CA LEU A 55 -2.23 -5.75 3.12
C LEU A 55 -2.04 -4.42 3.85
N GLU A 56 -1.65 -4.46 5.12
CA GLU A 56 -1.35 -3.27 5.93
C GLU A 56 -0.16 -2.51 5.33
N GLU A 57 0.93 -3.19 4.97
CA GLU A 57 2.09 -2.56 4.31
C GLU A 57 1.70 -1.92 2.96
N ARG A 58 0.82 -2.56 2.20
CA ARG A 58 0.34 -1.97 0.94
C ARG A 58 -0.60 -0.80 1.15
N LEU A 59 -1.33 -0.76 2.25
CA LEU A 59 -2.16 0.39 2.63
C LEU A 59 -1.27 1.56 3.01
N THR A 60 -0.26 1.35 3.86
CA THR A 60 0.66 2.43 4.26
C THR A 60 1.41 3.01 3.06
N GLN A 61 1.91 2.17 2.14
CA GLN A 61 2.55 2.64 0.89
C GLN A 61 1.59 3.48 0.02
N ARG A 62 0.29 3.16 0.03
CA ARG A 62 -0.71 3.94 -0.71
C ARG A 62 -1.01 5.25 -0.01
N ASP A 63 -1.12 5.25 1.31
CA ASP A 63 -1.36 6.45 2.11
C ASP A 63 -0.20 7.44 1.96
N GLU A 64 1.05 6.98 2.04
CA GLU A 64 2.24 7.81 1.78
C GLU A 64 2.23 8.43 0.38
N LYS A 65 1.81 7.66 -0.64
CA LYS A 65 1.67 8.18 -2.00
C LYS A 65 0.57 9.22 -2.10
N ILE A 66 -0.58 8.99 -1.45
CA ILE A 66 -1.70 9.92 -1.41
C ILE A 66 -1.28 11.23 -0.76
N ASP A 67 -0.59 11.16 0.38
CA ASP A 67 -0.06 12.33 1.08
C ASP A 67 0.92 13.12 0.21
N GLY A 68 1.83 12.43 -0.48
CA GLY A 68 2.73 13.05 -1.46
C GLY A 68 1.98 13.81 -2.56
N LEU A 69 0.95 13.20 -3.15
CA LEU A 69 0.11 13.85 -4.15
C LEU A 69 -0.66 15.06 -3.60
N TYR A 70 -1.12 15.01 -2.35
CA TYR A 70 -1.78 16.15 -1.73
C TYR A 70 -0.83 17.32 -1.50
N ILE A 71 0.43 17.06 -1.11
CA ILE A 71 1.45 18.11 -0.97
C ILE A 71 1.72 18.79 -2.31
N GLU A 72 1.93 18.01 -3.38
CA GLU A 72 2.14 18.53 -4.72
C GLU A 72 0.94 19.36 -5.19
N LEU A 73 -0.28 18.85 -5.01
CA LEU A 73 -1.50 19.57 -5.37
C LEU A 73 -1.60 20.91 -4.64
N ARG A 74 -1.26 20.97 -3.35
CA ARG A 74 -1.31 22.21 -2.56
C ARG A 74 -0.27 23.21 -3.04
N LYS A 75 0.91 22.75 -3.40
CA LYS A 75 1.95 23.61 -3.99
C LYS A 75 1.50 24.20 -5.32
N GLU A 76 0.95 23.40 -6.22
CA GLU A 76 0.42 23.87 -7.51
C GLU A 76 -0.74 24.87 -7.33
N GLN A 77 -1.62 24.63 -6.36
CA GLN A 77 -2.70 25.56 -6.01
C GLN A 77 -2.16 26.90 -5.51
N GLU A 78 -1.14 26.89 -4.65
CA GLU A 78 -0.49 28.10 -4.14
C GLU A 78 0.21 28.87 -5.27
N GLU A 79 0.96 28.18 -6.14
CA GLU A 79 1.60 28.79 -7.30
C GLU A 79 0.58 29.44 -8.25
N LYS A 80 -0.54 28.78 -8.51
CA LYS A 80 -1.63 29.32 -9.33
C LYS A 80 -2.27 30.56 -8.71
N ILE A 81 -2.54 30.55 -7.40
CA ILE A 81 -3.09 31.71 -6.68
C ILE A 81 -2.11 32.88 -6.75
N ASN A 82 -0.83 32.63 -6.50
CA ASN A 82 0.21 33.64 -6.61
C ASN A 82 0.32 34.23 -8.01
N TRP A 83 0.16 33.40 -9.05
CA TRP A 83 0.14 33.86 -10.43
C TRP A 83 -1.07 34.76 -10.72
N ILE A 84 -2.27 34.38 -10.25
CA ILE A 84 -3.47 35.20 -10.36
C ILE A 84 -3.28 36.56 -9.70
N HIS A 85 -2.69 36.61 -8.50
CA HIS A 85 -2.40 37.87 -7.82
C HIS A 85 -1.46 38.76 -8.63
N LYS A 86 -0.38 38.21 -9.19
CA LYS A 86 0.55 38.96 -10.05
C LYS A 86 -0.12 39.49 -11.32
N CYS A 87 -0.94 38.67 -11.97
CA CYS A 87 -1.71 39.12 -13.14
C CYS A 87 -2.63 40.28 -12.78
N HIS A 88 -3.35 40.17 -11.66
CA HIS A 88 -4.24 41.23 -11.21
C HIS A 88 -3.49 42.52 -10.86
N GLU A 89 -2.34 42.43 -10.19
CA GLU A 89 -1.48 43.58 -9.89
C GLU A 89 -1.04 44.29 -11.17
N MET A 90 -0.58 43.54 -12.18
CA MET A 90 -0.18 44.10 -13.47
C MET A 90 -1.35 44.73 -14.24
N GLU A 91 -2.54 44.13 -14.19
CA GLU A 91 -3.75 44.72 -14.77
C GLU A 91 -4.12 46.05 -14.11
N LEU A 92 -3.98 46.16 -12.79
CA LEU A 92 -4.21 47.41 -12.07
C LEU A 92 -3.21 48.48 -12.49
N ILE A 93 -1.91 48.14 -12.53
CA ILE A 93 -0.85 49.07 -12.99
C ILE A 93 -1.11 49.51 -14.43
N GLN A 94 -1.51 48.59 -15.30
CA GLN A 94 -1.83 48.89 -16.69
C GLN A 94 -3.00 49.88 -16.77
N LYS A 95 -4.11 49.62 -16.06
CA LYS A 95 -5.27 50.52 -16.00
C LYS A 95 -4.89 51.90 -15.46
N GLU A 96 -4.09 51.96 -14.40
CA GLU A 96 -3.58 53.22 -13.89
C GLU A 96 -2.73 53.97 -14.92
N SER A 97 -1.85 53.27 -15.65
CA SER A 97 -1.02 53.87 -16.68
C SER A 97 -1.84 54.40 -17.86
N GLU A 98 -2.90 53.69 -18.24
CA GLU A 98 -3.85 54.09 -19.27
C GLU A 98 -4.59 55.36 -18.87
N LEU A 99 -5.06 55.43 -17.62
CA LEU A 99 -5.68 56.65 -17.07
C LEU A 99 -4.69 57.82 -16.99
N LYS A 100 -3.42 57.54 -16.67
CA LYS A 100 -2.37 58.57 -16.55
C LYS A 100 -1.81 59.02 -17.90
N LYS A 101 -2.02 58.28 -18.99
CA LYS A 101 -1.45 58.58 -20.30
C LYS A 101 -1.98 59.91 -20.84
N CYS A 102 -1.06 60.80 -21.22
CA CYS A 102 -1.42 62.04 -21.94
C CYS A 102 -1.63 61.73 -23.42
N GLU A 103 -2.77 62.14 -23.96
CA GLU A 103 -3.06 61.97 -25.40
C GLU A 103 -2.36 63.02 -26.27
N ILE A 104 -1.95 64.15 -25.68
CA ILE A 104 -1.31 65.26 -26.40
C ILE A 104 0.22 65.10 -26.44
N ARG A 105 0.78 65.08 -27.65
CA ARG A 105 2.23 65.07 -27.87
C ARG A 105 2.86 66.36 -27.35
N GLY A 106 3.87 66.23 -26.48
CA GLY A 106 4.57 67.37 -25.86
C GLY A 106 3.90 67.94 -24.61
N CYS A 107 2.76 67.38 -24.16
CA CYS A 107 2.12 67.66 -22.86
C CYS A 107 1.77 69.13 -22.55
N VAL A 108 1.77 70.02 -23.55
CA VAL A 108 1.56 71.47 -23.35
C VAL A 108 0.16 71.81 -22.80
N LYS A 109 -0.84 70.96 -23.11
CA LYS A 109 -2.22 71.03 -22.59
C LYS A 109 -2.73 69.63 -22.25
N ARG A 110 -2.03 68.91 -21.36
CA ARG A 110 -2.31 67.50 -21.04
C ARG A 110 -3.81 67.21 -20.89
N MET A 111 -4.26 66.15 -21.55
CA MET A 111 -5.63 65.63 -21.45
C MET A 111 -5.56 64.10 -21.28
N PRO A 112 -6.31 63.52 -20.32
CA PRO A 112 -7.11 64.18 -19.28
C PRO A 112 -6.25 65.01 -18.30
N PRO A 113 -6.82 66.03 -17.62
CA PRO A 113 -6.12 66.76 -16.57
C PRO A 113 -5.59 65.80 -15.49
N SER A 114 -4.41 66.12 -14.94
CA SER A 114 -3.83 65.39 -13.82
C SER A 114 -4.53 65.79 -12.52
N ASP A 115 -4.89 64.83 -11.67
CA ASP A 115 -5.29 65.10 -10.28
C ASP A 115 -4.09 65.06 -9.30
N TYR A 116 -2.89 64.75 -9.81
CA TYR A 116 -1.61 64.94 -9.11
C TYR A 116 -1.01 66.30 -9.47
#